data_AF-A0A4P6JKX8-F1
#
_entry.id   AF-A0A4P6JKX8-F1
#
_cell.length_a   1.000
_cell.length_b   1.000
_cell.length_c   1.000
_cell.angle_alpha   90.00
_cell.angle_beta   90.00
_cell.angle_gamma   90.00
#
_symmetry.space_group_name_H-M   'P 1'
#
loop_
_entity.id
_entity.type
_entity.pdbx_description
1 polymer ?
#
loop_
_entity_poly.entity_id
_entity_poly.type
_entity_poly.pdbx_seq_one_letter_code
_entity_poly.pdbx_strand_id
1 'polypeptide(L)'
;MEINPRLTSGVEIAVRAGIDFPYLVYQWANEEPLMPSPGYRTGMRMRYLEGDLLTTLQTIVQRGRPGVTPPLQALLEFLTDFFVPSGYDYLDWQDLGPTWAAIGEMVDHVQYRLKHHL
;
A
#
# COMPACT_ATOMS: atom_id res chain seq x y z
N MET A 1 5.01 -19.72 -3.59
CA MET A 1 3.63 -19.48 -4.05
C MET A 1 2.72 -19.98 -2.93
N GLU A 2 1.84 -19.13 -2.41
CA GLU A 2 0.98 -19.41 -1.25
C GLU A 2 -0.50 -19.21 -1.66
N ILE A 3 -1.42 -19.99 -1.10
CA ILE A 3 -2.86 -19.85 -1.32
C ILE A 3 -3.49 -19.29 -0.04
N ASN A 4 -4.10 -18.11 -0.15
CA ASN A 4 -4.79 -17.44 0.95
C ASN A 4 -6.31 -17.46 0.68
N PRO A 5 -7.12 -18.22 1.46
CA PRO A 5 -8.57 -18.29 1.25
C PRO A 5 -9.29 -17.05 1.83
N ARG A 6 -8.78 -15.85 1.52
CA ARG A 6 -9.30 -14.55 1.95
C ARG A 6 -8.87 -13.48 0.95
N LEU A 7 -9.55 -12.34 0.99
CA LEU A 7 -9.06 -11.14 0.30
C LEU A 7 -7.70 -10.74 0.89
N THR A 8 -6.74 -10.53 0.02
CA THR A 8 -5.37 -10.12 0.38
C THR A 8 -5.20 -8.64 0.09
N SER A 9 -4.10 -8.05 0.57
CA SER A 9 -3.80 -6.62 0.33
C SER A 9 -3.70 -6.26 -1.15
N GLY A 10 -3.42 -7.23 -2.03
CA GLY A 10 -3.36 -7.02 -3.48
C GLY A 10 -4.73 -6.87 -4.17
N VAL A 11 -5.84 -7.02 -3.46
CA VAL A 11 -7.18 -6.90 -4.07
C VAL A 11 -7.47 -5.47 -4.53
N GLU A 12 -7.02 -4.46 -3.77
CA GLU A 12 -7.26 -3.05 -4.10
C GLU A 12 -6.67 -2.66 -5.47
N ILE A 13 -5.43 -3.07 -5.76
CA ILE A 13 -4.81 -2.80 -7.07
C ILE A 13 -5.55 -3.51 -8.20
N ALA A 14 -6.14 -4.68 -7.95
CA ALA A 14 -6.94 -5.39 -8.95
C ALA A 14 -8.28 -4.71 -9.21
N VAL A 15 -8.94 -4.18 -8.17
CA VAL A 15 -10.13 -3.33 -8.30
C VAL A 15 -9.82 -2.10 -9.12
N ARG A 16 -8.72 -1.41 -8.80
CA ARG A 16 -8.23 -0.27 -9.61
C ARG A 16 -7.85 -0.67 -11.02
N ALA A 17 -7.43 -1.90 -11.27
CA ALA A 17 -7.16 -2.40 -12.62
C ALA A 17 -8.46 -2.68 -13.42
N GLY A 18 -9.63 -2.66 -12.78
CA GLY A 18 -10.94 -2.86 -13.40
C GLY A 18 -11.61 -4.19 -13.07
N ILE A 19 -11.10 -4.94 -12.08
CA ILE A 19 -11.72 -6.19 -11.63
C ILE A 19 -12.56 -5.93 -10.38
N ASP A 20 -13.88 -5.93 -10.51
CA ASP A 20 -14.80 -5.68 -9.40
C ASP A 20 -14.90 -6.90 -8.46
N PHE A 21 -13.86 -7.12 -7.66
CA PHE A 21 -13.82 -8.19 -6.65
C PHE A 21 -14.99 -8.13 -5.66
N PRO A 22 -15.40 -6.97 -5.10
CA PRO A 22 -16.56 -6.89 -4.24
C PRO A 22 -17.83 -7.45 -4.90
N TYR A 23 -18.08 -7.10 -6.15
CA TYR A 23 -19.25 -7.61 -6.87
C TYR A 23 -19.12 -9.10 -7.20
N LEU A 24 -17.93 -9.59 -7.56
CA LEU A 24 -17.69 -11.03 -7.79
C LEU A 24 -17.91 -11.85 -6.52
N VAL A 25 -17.50 -11.34 -5.34
CA VAL A 25 -17.77 -12.00 -4.06
C VAL A 25 -19.27 -12.01 -3.76
N TYR A 26 -19.98 -10.92 -4.07
CA TYR A 26 -21.43 -10.85 -3.95
C TYR A 26 -22.14 -11.87 -4.86
N GLN A 27 -21.77 -11.95 -6.15
CA GLN A 27 -22.33 -12.91 -7.09
C GLN A 27 -22.13 -14.35 -6.60
N TRP A 28 -20.89 -14.67 -6.19
CA TRP A 28 -20.56 -15.99 -5.67
C TRP A 28 -21.41 -16.36 -4.44
N ALA A 29 -21.59 -15.42 -3.51
CA ALA A 29 -22.41 -15.62 -2.32
C ALA A 29 -23.91 -15.84 -2.63
N ASN A 30 -24.39 -15.38 -3.78
CA ASN A 30 -25.77 -15.55 -4.24
C ASN A 30 -25.93 -16.70 -5.26
N GLU A 31 -24.90 -17.53 -5.45
CA GLU A 31 -24.88 -18.60 -6.47
C GLU A 31 -25.12 -18.09 -7.90
N GLU A 32 -24.82 -16.81 -8.16
CA GLU A 32 -24.88 -16.22 -9.49
C GLU A 32 -23.68 -16.64 -10.35
N PRO A 33 -23.83 -16.73 -11.68
CA PRO A 33 -22.71 -16.99 -12.57
C PRO A 33 -21.64 -15.91 -12.47
N LEU A 34 -20.40 -16.30 -12.19
CA LEU A 34 -19.24 -15.40 -12.23
C LEU A 34 -18.89 -15.10 -13.67
N MET A 35 -19.22 -13.88 -14.10
CA MET A 35 -18.89 -13.42 -15.45
C MET A 35 -17.39 -13.08 -15.54
N PRO A 36 -16.66 -13.60 -16.54
CA PRO A 36 -15.28 -13.22 -16.77
C PRO A 36 -15.18 -11.72 -17.02
N SER A 37 -14.25 -11.04 -16.35
CA SER A 37 -13.95 -9.65 -16.67
C SER A 37 -13.39 -9.55 -18.10
N PRO A 38 -13.80 -8.55 -18.91
CA PRO A 38 -13.31 -8.37 -20.28
C PRO A 38 -11.82 -8.04 -20.36
N GLY A 39 -11.17 -7.73 -19.23
CA GLY A 39 -9.74 -7.46 -19.14
C GLY A 39 -9.40 -6.63 -17.91
N TYR A 40 -8.13 -6.27 -17.77
CA TYR A 40 -7.65 -5.38 -16.72
C TYR A 40 -6.56 -4.45 -17.26
N ARG A 41 -6.39 -3.30 -16.61
CA ARG A 41 -5.33 -2.34 -16.93
C ARG A 41 -3.99 -2.81 -16.37
N THR A 42 -2.98 -2.87 -17.22
CA THR A 42 -1.60 -3.20 -16.83
C THR A 42 -0.77 -1.95 -16.58
N GLY A 43 0.39 -2.09 -15.92
CA GLY A 43 1.32 -0.97 -15.68
C GLY A 43 0.87 0.01 -14.58
N MET A 44 -0.17 -0.36 -13.83
CA MET A 44 -0.62 0.41 -12.67
C MET A 44 0.37 0.21 -11.51
N ARG A 45 0.61 1.29 -10.77
CA ARG A 45 1.42 1.27 -9.53
C ARG A 45 0.58 1.73 -8.36
N MET A 46 0.73 1.07 -7.21
CA MET A 46 0.14 1.47 -5.95
C MET A 46 1.23 1.57 -4.88
N ARG A 47 1.16 2.60 -4.04
CA ARG A 47 2.12 2.86 -2.96
C ARG A 47 1.44 2.78 -1.60
N TYR A 48 2.20 2.27 -0.63
CA TYR A 48 1.87 2.34 0.78
C TYR A 48 2.77 3.42 1.41
N LEU A 49 2.23 4.63 1.55
CA LEU A 49 3.04 5.82 1.80
C LEU A 49 3.70 5.81 3.20
N GLU A 50 3.01 5.32 4.23
CA GLU A 50 3.59 5.14 5.56
C GLU A 50 4.76 4.15 5.51
N GLY A 51 4.61 3.01 4.82
CA GLY A 51 5.68 2.04 4.64
C GLY A 51 6.89 2.63 3.93
N ASP A 52 6.67 3.40 2.86
CA ASP A 52 7.72 4.11 2.13
C ASP A 52 8.48 5.07 3.06
N LEU A 53 7.75 5.86 3.87
CA LEU A 53 8.32 6.80 4.82
C LEU A 53 9.14 6.09 5.92
N LEU A 54 8.56 5.08 6.56
CA LEU A 54 9.21 4.33 7.62
C LEU A 54 10.46 3.62 7.12
N THR A 55 10.41 3.01 5.93
CA THR A 55 11.56 2.36 5.30
C THR A 55 12.66 3.36 5.01
N THR A 56 12.31 4.53 4.47
CA THR A 56 13.26 5.63 4.21
C THR A 56 13.94 6.09 5.50
N LEU A 57 13.18 6.32 6.58
CA LEU A 57 13.72 6.70 7.89
C LEU A 57 14.60 5.60 8.49
N GLN A 58 14.24 4.33 8.32
CA GLN A 58 15.03 3.20 8.82
C GLN A 58 16.41 3.13 8.18
N THR A 59 16.60 3.61 6.95
CA THR A 59 17.94 3.67 6.32
C THR A 59 18.93 4.54 7.10
N ILE A 60 18.45 5.59 7.78
CA ILE A 60 19.28 6.46 8.63
C ILE A 60 19.74 5.69 9.86
N VAL A 61 18.81 5.02 10.54
CA VAL A 61 19.07 4.27 11.78
C VAL A 61 19.96 3.06 11.52
N GLN A 62 19.79 2.41 10.37
CA GLN A 62 20.48 1.16 10.00
C GLN A 62 21.66 1.38 9.06
N ARG A 63 22.13 2.63 8.93
CA ARG A 63 23.21 3.00 8.01
C ARG A 63 24.46 2.12 8.23
N GLY A 64 25.03 1.62 7.15
CA GLY A 64 26.25 0.81 7.16
C GLY A 64 26.03 -0.69 7.37
N ARG A 65 24.79 -1.13 7.60
CA ARG A 65 24.46 -2.56 7.55
C ARG A 65 24.45 -3.07 6.11
N PRO A 66 24.88 -4.32 5.86
CA PRO A 66 24.80 -4.94 4.53
C PRO A 66 23.35 -4.92 4.01
N GLY A 67 23.18 -4.53 2.74
CA GLY A 67 21.86 -4.49 2.08
C GLY A 67 21.01 -3.25 2.39
N VAL A 68 21.48 -2.32 3.23
CA VAL A 68 20.78 -1.05 3.48
C VAL A 68 21.24 0.01 2.48
N THR A 69 20.30 0.56 1.72
CA THR A 69 20.54 1.67 0.79
C THR A 69 21.13 2.88 1.54
N PRO A 70 22.13 3.59 0.97
CA PRO A 70 22.64 4.81 1.56
C PRO A 70 21.51 5.82 1.82
N PRO A 71 21.47 6.52 2.98
CA PRO A 71 20.34 7.37 3.33
C PRO A 71 20.01 8.46 2.31
N LEU A 72 21.03 9.07 1.71
CA LEU A 72 20.81 10.08 0.66
C LEU A 72 20.16 9.47 -0.58
N GLN A 73 20.61 8.27 -0.97
CA GLN A 73 20.04 7.57 -2.12
C GLN A 73 18.59 7.16 -1.83
N ALA A 74 18.30 6.59 -0.66
CA ALA A 74 16.94 6.22 -0.27
C ALA A 74 15.99 7.43 -0.22
N LEU A 75 16.47 8.57 0.28
CA LEU A 75 15.71 9.82 0.27
C LEU A 75 15.43 10.31 -1.15
N LEU A 76 16.43 10.26 -2.04
CA LEU A 76 16.25 10.64 -3.44
C LEU A 76 15.26 9.73 -4.15
N GLU A 77 15.37 8.41 -3.97
CA GLU A 77 14.43 7.41 -4.52
C GLU A 77 13.00 7.67 -4.03
N PHE A 78 12.82 7.91 -2.73
CA PHE A 78 11.52 8.25 -2.16
C PHE A 78 10.92 9.50 -2.79
N LEU A 79 11.71 10.56 -2.98
CA LEU A 79 11.25 11.81 -3.57
C LEU A 79 10.98 11.67 -5.07
N THR A 80 11.84 10.97 -5.81
CA THR A 80 11.67 10.80 -7.25
C THR A 80 10.48 9.89 -7.57
N ASP A 81 10.10 8.99 -6.67
CA ASP A 81 8.94 8.13 -6.83
C ASP A 81 7.60 8.89 -6.92
N PHE A 82 7.52 10.12 -6.41
CA PHE A 82 6.31 10.95 -6.59
C PHE A 82 6.10 11.42 -8.03
N PHE A 83 7.12 11.36 -8.89
CA PHE A 83 6.99 11.68 -10.32
C PHE A 83 6.47 10.51 -11.16
N VAL A 84 6.33 9.32 -10.59
CA VAL A 84 5.73 8.17 -11.25
C VAL A 84 4.24 8.11 -10.89
N PRO A 85 3.31 8.18 -11.87
CA PRO A 85 1.88 8.10 -11.61
C PRO A 85 1.54 6.84 -10.80
N SER A 86 1.01 7.04 -9.60
CA SER A 86 0.74 5.97 -8.64
C SER A 86 -0.57 6.23 -7.91
N GLY A 87 -1.33 5.16 -7.66
CA GLY A 87 -2.37 5.17 -6.64
C GLY A 87 -1.76 5.04 -5.23
N TYR A 88 -2.56 5.38 -4.24
CA TYR A 88 -2.23 5.23 -2.82
C TYR A 88 -3.35 4.42 -2.16
N ASP A 89 -2.96 3.52 -1.26
CA ASP A 89 -3.83 2.53 -0.62
C ASP A 89 -4.93 3.14 0.24
N TYR A 90 -4.63 4.17 1.04
CA TYR A 90 -5.60 4.84 1.93
C TYR A 90 -5.86 6.31 1.59
N LEU A 91 -5.22 6.85 0.55
CA LEU A 91 -5.42 8.23 0.11
C LEU A 91 -6.36 8.27 -1.09
N ASP A 92 -7.59 8.73 -0.83
CA ASP A 92 -8.58 9.06 -1.84
C ASP A 92 -8.98 10.54 -1.69
N TRP A 93 -8.91 11.29 -2.79
CA TRP A 93 -9.29 12.70 -2.81
C TRP A 93 -10.78 12.93 -2.59
N GLN A 94 -11.61 11.92 -2.83
CA GLN A 94 -13.06 11.98 -2.64
C GLN A 94 -13.48 11.56 -1.22
N ASP A 95 -12.64 10.79 -0.53
CA ASP A 95 -12.85 10.39 0.86
C ASP A 95 -11.51 10.36 1.62
N LEU A 96 -11.26 11.45 2.35
CA LEU A 96 -10.07 11.58 3.19
C LEU A 96 -10.23 10.92 4.56
N GLY A 97 -11.42 10.39 4.90
CA GLY A 97 -11.68 9.75 6.20
C GLY A 97 -10.67 8.64 6.53
N PRO A 98 -10.47 7.65 5.63
CA PRO A 98 -9.46 6.62 5.80
C PRO A 98 -8.05 7.18 5.94
N THR A 99 -7.71 8.24 5.19
CA THR A 99 -6.40 8.90 5.28
C THR A 99 -6.14 9.46 6.66
N TRP A 100 -7.12 10.13 7.26
CA TRP A 100 -6.98 10.69 8.60
C TRP A 100 -6.86 9.61 9.68
N ALA A 101 -7.63 8.52 9.56
CA ALA A 101 -7.49 7.37 10.45
C ALA A 101 -6.07 6.78 10.38
N ALA A 102 -5.55 6.54 9.17
CA ALA A 102 -4.20 6.03 8.96
C ALA A 102 -3.12 6.97 9.53
N ILE A 103 -3.26 8.28 9.37
CA ILE A 103 -2.35 9.27 9.96
C ILE A 103 -2.37 9.19 11.49
N GLY A 104 -3.55 9.05 12.11
CA GLY A 104 -3.69 8.87 13.54
C GLY A 104 -2.96 7.62 14.05
N GLU A 105 -3.19 6.48 13.41
CA GLU A 105 -2.52 5.22 13.73
C GLU A 105 -0.99 5.30 13.58
N MET A 106 -0.50 5.96 12.51
CA MET A 106 0.93 6.18 12.30
C MET A 106 1.55 7.01 13.43
N VAL A 107 0.88 8.07 13.87
CA VAL A 107 1.36 8.90 14.99
C VAL A 107 1.46 8.08 16.26
N ASP A 108 0.43 7.29 16.58
CA ASP A 108 0.42 6.40 17.74
C ASP A 108 1.55 5.36 17.67
N HIS A 109 1.77 4.78 16.48
CA HIS A 109 2.85 3.82 16.24
C HIS A 109 4.23 4.44 16.47
N VAL A 110 4.47 5.64 15.93
CA VAL A 110 5.74 6.35 16.10
C VAL A 110 5.96 6.72 17.57
N GLN A 111 4.94 7.22 18.26
CA GLN A 111 5.02 7.55 19.69
C GLN A 111 5.32 6.31 20.54
N TYR A 112 4.68 5.17 20.26
CA TYR A 112 4.94 3.91 20.94
C TYR A 112 6.41 3.48 20.77
N ARG A 113 6.93 3.51 19.54
CA ARG A 113 8.33 3.13 19.27
C ARG A 113 9.34 4.05 19.94
N LEU A 114 9.08 5.36 19.97
CA LEU A 114 9.94 6.31 20.67
C LEU A 114 9.99 6.07 22.19
N LYS A 115 8.87 5.64 22.80
CA LYS A 115 8.79 5.38 24.25
C LYS A 115 9.45 4.07 24.69
N HIS A 116 9.58 3.09 23.79
CA HIS A 116 10.01 1.73 24.16
C HIS A 116 11.31 1.26 23.50
N HIS A 117 11.87 2.01 22.53
CA HIS A 117 13.08 1.62 21.80
C HIS A 117 14.09 2.78 21.60
N LEU A 118 14.06 3.80 22.45
CA LEU A 118 15.17 4.72 22.73
C LEU A 118 15.62 4.55 24.19
#